data_AF-A0A920Q178-F1
#
_entry.id   AF-A0A920Q178-F1
#
_cell.length_a   1.000
_cell.length_b   1.000
_cell.length_c   1.000
_cell.angle_alpha   90.00
_cell.angle_beta   90.00
_cell.angle_gamma   90.00
#
_symmetry.space_group_name_H-M   'P 1'
#
loop_
_entity.id
_entity.type
_entity.pdbx_description
1 polymer ?
#
loop_
_entity_poly.entity_id
_entity_poly.type
_entity_poly.pdbx_seq_one_letter_code
_entity_poly.pdbx_strand_id
1 'polypeptide(L)'
;MVFTPTGTAAAEGIDDLIKRVIGLPGETVTVADGRVLIDGGMLIEPYLADPFSTDDLQTVPWCLDGGMAKCTVPADHVFVLGDNPANSRDSRFFGPVPIDSIAGRAFARFWPWGRSTDSDPAGSKPTTPTQEQPAASPSTRRSTWSP
;
A
#
# COMPACT_ATOMS: atom_id res chain seq x y z
N MET A 1 -7.33 9.52 4.18
CA MET A 1 -8.51 9.33 5.03
C MET A 1 -8.51 10.41 6.09
N VAL A 2 -9.68 10.89 6.47
CA VAL A 2 -9.90 11.81 7.59
C VAL A 2 -10.33 10.96 8.78
N PHE A 3 -9.65 11.14 9.91
CA PHE A 3 -9.90 10.41 11.14
C PHE A 3 -10.23 11.40 12.25
N THR A 4 -11.24 11.08 13.03
CA THR A 4 -11.50 11.77 14.28
C THR A 4 -10.77 11.01 15.38
N PRO A 5 -9.65 11.52 15.92
CA PRO A 5 -8.84 10.77 16.85
C PRO A 5 -9.62 10.45 18.13
N THR A 6 -9.37 9.27 18.69
CA THR A 6 -9.74 8.90 20.07
C THR A 6 -8.47 8.77 20.92
N GLY A 7 -8.56 8.96 22.24
CA GLY A 7 -7.41 8.81 23.15
C GLY A 7 -6.41 9.99 23.14
N THR A 8 -5.11 9.71 23.17
CA THR A 8 -4.04 10.72 23.33
C THR A 8 -3.96 11.76 22.22
N ALA A 9 -4.38 11.43 21.00
CA ALA A 9 -4.50 12.41 19.91
C ALA A 9 -5.70 13.35 20.09
N ALA A 10 -6.81 12.88 20.66
CA ALA A 10 -7.95 13.73 21.04
C ALA A 10 -7.60 14.68 22.20
N ALA A 11 -6.76 14.21 23.13
CA ALA A 11 -6.30 15.00 24.28
C ALA A 11 -5.47 16.25 23.90
N GLU A 12 -4.98 16.33 22.66
CA GLU A 12 -4.24 17.49 22.15
C GLU A 12 -5.11 18.49 21.37
N GLY A 13 -6.44 18.33 21.38
CA GLY A 13 -7.38 19.29 20.78
C GLY A 13 -7.34 19.32 19.25
N ILE A 14 -6.93 18.22 18.62
CA ILE A 14 -6.97 18.06 17.16
C ILE A 14 -8.27 17.34 16.80
N ASP A 15 -9.19 18.03 16.13
CA ASP A 15 -10.51 17.49 15.80
C ASP A 15 -10.47 16.47 14.66
N ASP A 16 -9.62 16.69 13.64
CA ASP A 16 -9.49 15.81 12.47
C ASP A 16 -8.03 15.64 12.01
N LEU A 17 -7.64 14.40 11.74
CA LEU A 17 -6.34 14.02 11.20
C LEU A 17 -6.48 13.50 9.77
N ILE A 18 -5.69 14.03 8.84
CA ILE A 18 -5.56 13.46 7.50
C ILE A 18 -4.34 12.55 7.47
N LYS A 19 -4.58 11.23 7.33
CA LYS A 19 -3.54 10.21 7.19
C LYS A 19 -3.86 9.26 6.05
N ARG A 20 -2.88 8.50 5.58
CA ARG A 20 -3.06 7.46 4.57
C ARG A 20 -3.15 6.09 5.23
N VAL A 21 -4.08 5.26 4.78
CA VAL A 21 -4.16 3.86 5.22
C VAL A 21 -3.08 3.08 4.50
N ILE A 22 -2.26 2.37 5.26
CA ILE A 22 -1.09 1.62 4.81
C ILE A 22 -1.26 0.13 5.08
N GLY A 23 -1.83 -0.24 6.23
CA GLY A 23 -2.14 -1.62 6.58
C GLY A 23 -3.62 -1.82 6.93
N LEU A 24 -4.16 -2.95 6.52
CA LEU A 24 -5.54 -3.40 6.72
C LEU A 24 -5.64 -4.42 7.87
N PRO A 25 -6.85 -4.68 8.41
CA PRO A 25 -7.05 -5.70 9.43
C PRO A 25 -6.43 -7.05 9.05
N GLY A 26 -5.64 -7.63 9.95
CA GLY A 26 -4.99 -8.92 9.76
C GLY A 26 -3.65 -8.89 9.03
N GLU A 27 -3.27 -7.77 8.42
CA GLU A 27 -1.94 -7.63 7.80
C GLU A 27 -0.86 -7.47 8.87
N THR A 28 0.35 -7.92 8.56
CA THR A 28 1.52 -7.81 9.43
C THR A 28 2.35 -6.60 9.04
N VAL A 29 2.44 -5.64 9.95
CA VAL A 29 3.34 -4.48 9.86
C VAL A 29 4.67 -4.86 10.50
N THR A 30 5.77 -4.63 9.77
CA THR A 30 7.13 -4.71 10.31
C THR A 30 7.84 -3.38 10.08
N VAL A 31 8.49 -2.84 11.11
CA VAL A 31 9.35 -1.66 11.03
C VAL A 31 10.79 -2.08 11.29
N ALA A 32 11.69 -1.83 10.34
CA ALA A 32 13.11 -2.15 10.47
C ALA A 32 13.93 -1.18 9.61
N ASP A 33 15.06 -0.67 10.14
CA ASP A 33 16.00 0.21 9.43
C ASP A 33 15.32 1.42 8.73
N GLY A 34 14.36 2.04 9.41
CA GLY A 34 13.61 3.19 8.89
C GLY A 34 12.64 2.86 7.75
N ARG A 35 12.34 1.57 7.55
CA ARG A 35 11.45 1.05 6.49
C ARG A 35 10.26 0.32 7.09
N VAL A 36 9.15 0.36 6.37
CA VAL A 36 7.93 -0.38 6.70
C VAL A 36 7.72 -1.51 5.68
N LEU A 37 7.37 -2.68 6.19
CA LEU A 37 6.93 -3.83 5.40
C LEU A 37 5.50 -4.21 5.80
N ILE A 38 4.68 -4.52 4.81
CA ILE A 38 3.32 -5.05 4.98
C ILE A 38 3.30 -6.48 4.43
N ASP A 39 2.98 -7.44 5.29
CA ASP A 39 3.06 -8.88 5.01
C ASP A 39 4.42 -9.32 4.41
N GLY A 40 5.49 -8.65 4.85
CA GLY A 40 6.86 -8.89 4.38
C GLY A 40 7.21 -8.24 3.04
N GLY A 41 6.26 -7.58 2.37
CA GLY A 41 6.51 -6.74 1.21
C GLY A 41 6.93 -5.33 1.62
N MET A 42 8.03 -4.81 1.06
CA MET A 42 8.46 -3.43 1.29
C MET A 42 7.37 -2.45 0.85
N LEU A 43 6.99 -1.54 1.74
CA LEU A 43 6.11 -0.43 1.39
C LEU A 43 6.87 0.55 0.48
N ILE A 44 6.23 0.96 -0.61
CA ILE A 44 6.75 1.98 -1.53
C ILE A 44 5.73 3.11 -1.59
N GLU A 45 6.14 4.30 -1.14
CA GLU A 45 5.33 5.51 -1.10
C GLU A 45 5.85 6.50 -2.16
N PRO A 46 5.52 6.34 -3.46
CA PRO A 46 6.13 7.11 -4.55
C PRO A 46 5.82 8.62 -4.51
N TYR A 47 4.94 9.06 -3.62
CA TYR A 47 4.63 10.47 -3.38
C TYR A 47 5.59 11.15 -2.39
N LEU A 48 6.43 10.38 -1.68
CA LEU A 48 7.48 10.90 -0.81
C LEU A 48 8.74 11.25 -1.61
N ALA A 49 9.59 12.10 -1.05
CA ALA A 49 10.90 12.43 -1.63
C ALA A 49 11.86 11.23 -1.60
N ASP A 50 11.82 10.46 -0.50
CA ASP A 50 12.38 9.10 -0.43
C ASP A 50 11.20 8.11 -0.33
N PRO A 51 10.93 7.31 -1.38
CA PRO A 51 9.78 6.40 -1.43
C PRO A 51 9.80 5.28 -0.39
N PHE A 52 10.92 5.07 0.29
CA PHE A 52 11.07 4.01 1.29
C PHE A 52 11.23 4.56 2.71
N SER A 53 11.44 5.87 2.86
CA SER A 53 11.73 6.46 4.17
C SER A 53 10.45 6.61 4.98
N THR A 54 10.50 6.07 6.19
CA THR A 54 9.52 6.36 7.24
C THR A 54 10.15 7.11 8.40
N ASP A 55 11.15 7.95 8.14
CA ASP A 55 12.11 8.49 9.14
C ASP A 55 12.95 7.36 9.78
N ASP A 56 13.99 7.67 10.58
CA ASP A 56 14.78 6.67 11.33
C ASP A 56 13.98 6.08 12.51
N LEU A 57 12.76 5.63 12.23
CA LEU A 57 11.90 4.97 13.17
C LEU A 57 12.43 3.56 13.40
N GLN A 58 13.23 3.47 14.46
CA GLN A 58 13.77 2.23 15.00
C GLN A 58 12.71 1.44 15.78
N THR A 59 11.57 2.04 16.14
CA THR A 59 10.57 1.39 17.02
C THR A 59 9.12 1.83 16.76
N VAL A 60 8.19 0.90 16.92
CA VAL A 60 6.76 1.15 17.14
C VAL A 60 6.46 0.68 18.57
N PRO A 61 6.38 1.59 19.58
CA PRO A 61 6.39 1.20 21.00
C PRO A 61 5.25 0.27 21.43
N TRP A 62 4.11 0.37 20.76
CA TRP A 62 2.95 -0.49 20.96
C TRP A 62 3.10 -1.87 20.30
N CYS A 63 4.19 -2.07 19.56
CA CYS A 63 4.43 -3.18 18.67
C CYS A 63 5.86 -3.70 18.79
N LEU A 64 6.12 -4.48 19.84
CA LEU A 64 7.40 -5.15 20.05
C LEU A 64 7.14 -6.64 20.27
N ASP A 65 7.63 -7.46 19.35
CA ASP A 65 7.62 -8.92 19.45
C ASP A 65 9.06 -9.46 19.37
N GLY A 66 9.54 -10.02 20.48
CA GLY A 66 10.90 -10.58 20.56
C GLY A 66 12.02 -9.56 20.28
N GLY A 67 11.77 -8.26 20.48
CA GLY A 67 12.72 -7.19 20.16
C GLY A 67 12.66 -6.69 18.71
N MET A 68 11.78 -7.24 17.89
CA MET A 68 11.47 -6.74 16.55
C MET A 68 10.17 -5.93 16.57
N ALA A 69 10.14 -4.85 15.82
CA ALA A 69 8.95 -4.04 15.64
C ALA A 69 7.99 -4.69 14.62
N LYS A 70 7.35 -5.82 14.99
CA LYS A 70 6.51 -6.65 14.12
C LYS A 70 5.16 -6.98 14.76
N CYS A 71 4.05 -6.57 14.14
CA CYS A 71 2.70 -6.83 14.66
C CYS A 71 1.66 -6.99 13.59
N THR A 72 0.62 -7.74 13.93
CA THR A 72 -0.61 -7.84 13.15
C THR A 72 -1.54 -6.67 13.48
N VAL A 73 -2.09 -6.02 12.45
CA VAL A 73 -3.15 -5.03 12.61
C VAL A 73 -4.38 -5.73 13.19
N PRO A 74 -4.91 -5.28 14.35
CA PRO A 74 -6.09 -5.89 14.95
C PRO A 74 -7.30 -5.90 14.02
N ALA A 75 -8.26 -6.77 14.30
CA ALA A 75 -9.57 -6.68 13.69
C ALA A 75 -10.17 -5.28 13.89
N ASP A 76 -10.91 -4.81 12.89
CA ASP A 76 -11.59 -3.51 12.88
C ASP A 76 -10.66 -2.28 13.01
N HIS A 77 -9.35 -2.44 12.79
CA HIS A 77 -8.37 -1.36 12.81
C HIS A 77 -7.61 -1.23 11.49
N VAL A 78 -7.06 -0.05 11.23
CA VAL A 78 -6.14 0.22 10.12
C VAL A 78 -4.84 0.82 10.63
N PHE A 79 -3.73 0.47 10.01
CA PHE A 79 -2.44 1.12 10.24
C PHE A 79 -2.28 2.31 9.30
N VAL A 80 -1.96 3.49 9.83
CA VAL A 80 -1.93 4.74 9.05
C VAL A 80 -0.61 5.49 9.19
N LEU A 81 -0.14 6.07 8.09
CA LEU A 81 1.03 6.94 8.04
C LEU A 81 0.65 8.32 7.50
N GLY A 82 1.39 9.36 7.88
CA GLY A 82 1.26 10.68 7.27
C GLY A 82 2.30 10.92 6.18
N ASP A 83 1.94 11.71 5.17
CA ASP A 83 2.79 12.04 4.02
C ASP A 83 4.02 12.94 4.39
N ASN A 84 4.28 13.19 5.68
CA ASN A 84 5.50 13.82 6.19
C ASN A 84 6.11 12.93 7.27
N PRO A 85 6.99 11.97 6.90
CA PRO A 85 7.48 10.95 7.82
C PRO A 85 8.13 11.52 9.09
N ALA A 86 8.91 12.59 8.97
CA ALA A 86 9.66 13.17 10.09
C ALA A 86 8.81 13.95 11.10
N ASN A 87 7.66 14.50 10.66
CA ASN A 87 6.84 15.38 11.50
C ASN A 87 5.42 14.86 11.73
N SER A 88 5.10 13.68 11.20
CA SER A 88 3.78 13.09 11.35
C SER A 88 3.71 12.23 12.61
N ARG A 89 2.93 12.66 13.61
CA ARG A 89 2.41 11.75 14.64
C ARG A 89 1.31 10.90 14.01
N ASP A 90 1.59 9.63 13.79
CA ASP A 90 0.71 8.64 13.14
C ASP A 90 0.79 7.26 13.84
N SER A 91 0.33 6.18 13.20
CA SER A 91 0.28 4.86 13.83
C SER A 91 1.64 4.35 14.28
N ARG A 92 2.76 4.92 13.81
CA ARG A 92 4.08 4.59 14.35
C ARG A 92 4.18 4.89 15.85
N PHE A 93 3.45 5.91 16.32
CA PHE A 93 3.48 6.39 17.70
C PHE A 93 2.26 5.94 18.51
N PHE A 94 1.05 6.14 17.97
CA PHE A 94 -0.20 5.92 18.72
C PHE A 94 -0.88 4.57 18.44
N GLY A 95 -0.35 3.78 17.50
CA GLY A 95 -0.92 2.48 17.14
C GLY A 95 -1.95 2.51 16.01
N PRO A 96 -2.51 1.34 15.68
CA PRO A 96 -3.58 1.22 14.69
C PRO A 96 -4.82 2.02 15.10
N VAL A 97 -5.56 2.49 14.12
CA VAL A 97 -6.72 3.36 14.29
C VAL A 97 -8.00 2.58 14.03
N PRO A 98 -9.03 2.67 14.89
CA PRO A 98 -10.33 2.05 14.64
C PRO A 98 -10.93 2.50 13.31
N ILE A 99 -11.50 1.57 12.53
CA ILE A 99 -12.14 1.87 11.23
C ILE A 99 -13.36 2.79 11.41
N ASP A 100 -14.08 2.66 12.52
CA ASP A 100 -15.24 3.47 12.85
C ASP A 100 -14.90 4.96 13.10
N SER A 101 -13.64 5.27 13.42
CA SER A 101 -13.15 6.64 13.56
C SER A 101 -12.88 7.36 12.23
N ILE A 102 -13.02 6.65 11.10
CA ILE A 102 -12.84 7.23 9.76
C ILE A 102 -14.07 8.08 9.41
N ALA A 103 -13.94 9.39 9.56
CA ALA A 103 -14.98 10.36 9.19
C ALA A 103 -15.19 10.42 7.67
N GLY A 104 -14.17 10.13 6.87
CA GLY A 104 -14.31 10.10 5.42
C GLY A 104 -13.03 9.90 4.62
N ARG A 105 -13.17 9.86 3.30
CA ARG A 105 -12.07 9.72 2.35
C ARG A 105 -11.76 11.06 1.69
N ALA A 106 -10.53 11.54 1.86
CA ALA A 106 -10.01 12.63 1.05
C ALA A 106 -9.96 12.20 -0.43
N PHE A 107 -10.68 12.92 -1.29
CA PHE A 107 -10.85 12.53 -2.70
C PHE A 107 -10.23 13.53 -3.69
N ALA A 108 -9.75 14.68 -3.21
CA ALA A 108 -9.09 15.68 -4.05
C ALA A 108 -7.85 16.22 -3.35
N ARG A 109 -6.77 16.39 -4.12
CA ARG A 109 -5.56 17.11 -3.72
C ARG A 109 -5.51 18.41 -4.51
N PHE A 110 -5.70 19.53 -3.82
CA PHE A 110 -5.76 20.85 -4.46
C PHE A 110 -4.38 21.46 -4.75
N TRP A 111 -3.30 20.96 -4.13
CA TRP A 111 -1.95 21.51 -4.30
C TRP A 111 -0.84 20.43 -4.15
N PRO A 112 0.29 20.54 -4.87
CA PRO A 112 0.57 21.46 -5.97
C PRO A 112 -0.06 20.99 -7.28
N TRP A 113 -0.56 21.94 -8.08
CA TRP A 113 -0.93 21.67 -9.47
C TRP A 113 0.34 21.48 -10.30
N GLY A 114 0.49 20.34 -10.98
CA GLY A 114 1.54 20.13 -12.00
C GLY A 114 2.81 19.40 -11.56
N ARG A 115 2.72 18.16 -11.07
CA ARG A 115 3.81 17.19 -11.25
C ARG A 115 3.33 16.12 -12.23
N SER A 116 3.44 16.42 -13.51
CA SER A 116 3.35 15.45 -14.58
C SER A 116 4.66 14.63 -14.58
N THR A 117 4.60 13.43 -14.03
CA THR A 117 5.47 12.34 -14.48
C THR A 117 4.56 11.34 -15.19
N ASP A 118 4.29 11.61 -16.46
CA ASP A 118 3.75 10.60 -17.36
C ASP A 118 4.77 9.47 -17.50
N SER A 119 4.36 8.25 -17.16
CA SER A 119 4.69 7.04 -17.92
C SER A 119 3.88 5.85 -17.40
N ASP A 120 2.57 5.89 -17.63
CA ASP A 120 1.75 4.68 -17.75
C ASP A 120 1.45 4.48 -19.24
N PRO A 121 1.97 3.44 -19.92
CA PRO A 121 1.36 2.95 -21.14
C PRO A 121 0.30 1.91 -20.76
N ALA A 122 -0.87 2.36 -20.31
CA ALA A 122 -2.04 1.48 -20.24
C ALA A 122 -2.52 1.19 -21.67
N GLY A 123 -2.45 -0.07 -22.11
CA GLY A 123 -2.80 -0.41 -23.48
C GLY A 123 -2.89 -1.89 -23.83
N SER A 124 -3.43 -2.75 -22.97
CA SER A 124 -3.94 -4.06 -23.42
C SER A 124 -5.31 -4.35 -22.78
N LYS A 125 -6.33 -4.38 -23.63
CA LYS A 125 -7.70 -4.77 -23.29
C LYS A 125 -7.76 -6.26 -22.92
N PRO A 126 -8.75 -6.67 -22.11
CA PRO A 126 -8.94 -8.06 -21.71
C PRO A 126 -9.61 -8.88 -22.82
N THR A 127 -9.07 -10.07 -23.12
CA THR A 127 -9.69 -11.05 -24.02
C THR A 127 -10.09 -12.29 -23.22
N THR A 128 -11.39 -12.52 -23.05
CA THR A 128 -12.01 -13.71 -22.44
C THR A 128 -11.81 -14.96 -23.33
N PRO A 129 -11.65 -16.17 -22.77
CA PRO A 129 -11.45 -17.39 -23.55
C PRO A 129 -12.78 -18.01 -24.00
N THR A 130 -12.83 -18.57 -25.22
CA THR A 130 -13.85 -19.55 -25.63
C THR A 130 -13.25 -20.48 -26.68
N GLN A 131 -13.33 -21.78 -26.40
CA GLN A 131 -12.89 -22.88 -27.25
C GLN A 131 -13.81 -23.09 -28.46
N GLU A 132 -13.26 -23.55 -29.60
CA GLU A 132 -13.79 -24.70 -30.36
C GLU A 132 -12.80 -25.09 -31.50
N GLN A 133 -12.36 -26.35 -31.54
CA GLN A 133 -11.80 -27.02 -32.73
C GLN A 133 -12.93 -27.79 -33.43
N PRO A 134 -12.98 -27.92 -34.77
CA PRO A 134 -12.35 -29.11 -35.38
C PRO A 134 -11.84 -29.02 -36.84
N ALA A 135 -10.90 -29.94 -37.10
CA ALA A 135 -10.66 -30.74 -38.33
C ALA A 135 -10.47 -30.09 -39.72
N ALA A 136 -9.27 -30.30 -40.31
CA ALA A 136 -9.04 -31.23 -41.44
C ALA A 136 -7.61 -31.11 -42.03
N SER A 137 -6.86 -32.22 -42.04
CA SER A 137 -5.75 -32.51 -42.97
C SER A 137 -6.33 -33.15 -44.26
N PRO A 138 -5.58 -33.51 -45.34
CA PRO A 138 -4.18 -33.23 -45.70
C PRO A 138 -4.00 -32.70 -47.16
N SER A 139 -2.83 -32.18 -47.53
CA SER A 139 -2.38 -32.30 -48.93
C SER A 139 -0.87 -32.44 -49.06
N THR A 140 -0.52 -33.65 -49.48
CA THR A 140 0.74 -34.20 -49.98
C THR A 140 1.52 -33.28 -50.93
N ARG A 141 2.84 -33.15 -50.72
CA ARG A 141 3.81 -33.35 -51.82
C ARG A 141 5.16 -33.80 -51.27
N ARG A 142 5.51 -35.04 -51.61
CA ARG A 142 6.78 -35.71 -51.31
C ARG A 142 7.64 -35.71 -52.56
N SER A 143 8.96 -35.60 -52.33
CA SER A 143 10.09 -36.14 -53.10
C SER A 143 10.31 -35.60 -54.53
N THR A 144 11.54 -35.42 -55.00
CA THR A 144 12.64 -36.40 -55.04
C THR A 144 13.99 -35.71 -55.30
N TRP A 145 15.09 -36.26 -54.77
CA TRP A 145 16.11 -36.91 -55.63
C TRP A 145 17.10 -37.76 -54.79
N SER A 146 17.59 -38.84 -55.40
CA SER A 146 18.64 -39.78 -54.95
C SER A 146 19.49 -40.11 -56.20
N PRO A 147 20.66 -40.77 -56.09
CA PRO A 147 21.65 -40.83 -55.01
C PRO A 147 22.85 -39.89 -55.25
#